data_AF-A0A561WC21-F1
#
_entry.id   AF-A0A561WC21-F1
#
_cell.length_a   1.000
_cell.length_b   1.000
_cell.length_c   1.000
_cell.angle_alpha   90.00
_cell.angle_beta   90.00
_cell.angle_gamma   90.00
#
_symmetry.space_group_name_H-M   'P 1'
#
loop_
_entity.id
_entity.type
_entity.pdbx_description
1 polymer ?
#
loop_
_entity_poly.entity_id
_entity_poly.type
_entity_poly.pdbx_seq_one_letter_code
_entity_poly.pdbx_strand_id
1 'polypeptide(L)'
;MRSDRVLRRPTPPRVYQPLGGRLAKHGGEFVFGDPATWDVEQAVTHTATRLYGQVRAQAWDRLHPRLTRRAAWVDHDQPLPIIAGTVIRLTVEHLPSRGDPKPLWLWWSKVDATTADVDRCWQAFLRRFDIEHTFRLLKQTLGWTAPQLREPAATARTSRPKPGRAAVLEQ
;
A
#
# COMPACT_ATOMS: atom_id res chain seq x y z
N MET A 1 4.21 -4.35 3.71
CA MET A 1 3.72 -5.15 4.85
C MET A 1 4.91 -5.62 5.67
N ARG A 2 4.71 -5.89 6.97
CA ARG A 2 5.76 -6.47 7.83
C ARG A 2 5.87 -7.99 7.61
N SER A 3 7.04 -8.56 7.87
CA SER A 3 7.36 -9.98 7.65
C SER A 3 6.72 -10.94 8.66
N ASP A 4 6.20 -10.44 9.77
CA ASP A 4 5.48 -11.19 10.82
C ASP A 4 3.98 -11.35 10.52
N ARG A 5 3.53 -10.89 9.34
CA ARG A 5 2.10 -10.92 8.98
C ARG A 5 1.66 -12.32 8.56
N VAL A 6 0.43 -12.62 8.96
CA VAL A 6 -0.31 -13.82 8.54
C VAL A 6 -1.56 -13.39 7.78
N LEU A 7 -1.72 -13.92 6.58
CA LEU A 7 -2.94 -13.80 5.78
C LEU A 7 -3.66 -15.16 5.71
N ARG A 8 -4.89 -15.13 5.18
CA ARG A 8 -5.75 -16.29 5.02
C ARG A 8 -6.07 -16.51 3.55
N ARG A 9 -6.26 -17.78 3.20
CA ARG A 9 -6.80 -18.21 1.90
C ARG A 9 -8.33 -18.18 1.91
N PRO A 10 -8.98 -18.20 0.72
CA PRO A 10 -10.40 -18.48 0.65
C PRO A 10 -10.70 -19.84 1.28
N THR A 11 -11.88 -19.97 1.89
CA THR A 11 -12.36 -21.28 2.34
C THR A 11 -12.54 -22.18 1.11
N PRO A 12 -12.00 -23.41 1.11
CA PRO A 12 -12.16 -24.32 -0.03
C PRO A 12 -13.64 -24.65 -0.29
N PRO A 13 -14.00 -24.99 -1.54
CA PRO A 13 -15.36 -25.40 -1.89
C PRO A 13 -15.86 -26.57 -1.04
N ARG A 14 -17.16 -26.59 -0.77
CA ARG A 14 -17.79 -27.58 0.10
C ARG A 14 -17.61 -29.00 -0.44
N VAL A 15 -17.11 -29.90 0.41
CA VAL A 15 -17.43 -31.34 0.33
C VAL A 15 -18.57 -31.59 1.32
N TYR A 16 -19.68 -32.17 0.85
CA TYR A 16 -20.84 -32.43 1.70
C TYR A 16 -20.47 -33.34 2.87
N GLN A 17 -20.73 -32.90 4.11
CA GLN A 17 -20.54 -33.70 5.32
C GLN A 17 -21.87 -33.78 6.08
N PRO A 18 -22.43 -34.99 6.29
CA PRO A 18 -23.73 -35.18 6.96
C PRO A 18 -23.75 -34.71 8.43
N LEU A 19 -22.58 -34.65 9.09
CA LEU A 19 -22.40 -34.23 10.48
C LEU A 19 -21.90 -32.78 10.63
N GLY A 20 -21.89 -32.01 9.53
CA GLY A 20 -21.09 -30.78 9.43
C GLY A 20 -21.57 -29.62 10.30
N GLY A 21 -20.64 -29.02 11.05
CA GLY A 21 -20.84 -27.77 11.80
C GLY A 21 -20.70 -26.50 10.95
N ARG A 22 -20.68 -25.33 11.62
CA ARG A 22 -20.56 -24.01 10.97
C ARG A 22 -19.28 -23.92 10.12
N LEU A 23 -19.43 -23.47 8.87
CA LEU A 23 -18.32 -23.31 7.93
C LEU A 23 -17.25 -22.35 8.47
N ALA A 24 -15.98 -22.75 8.32
CA ALA A 24 -14.87 -21.86 8.56
C ALA A 24 -14.92 -20.69 7.55
N LYS A 25 -14.86 -19.46 8.06
CA LYS A 25 -14.85 -18.24 7.24
C LYS A 25 -13.54 -18.03 6.48
N HIS A 26 -12.46 -18.67 6.93
CA HIS A 26 -11.11 -18.51 6.40
C HIS A 26 -10.54 -19.91 6.10
N GLY A 27 -9.81 -20.03 5.00
CA GLY A 27 -9.01 -21.21 4.70
C GLY A 27 -7.67 -21.21 5.42
N GLY A 28 -6.71 -21.93 4.83
CA GLY A 28 -5.34 -22.08 5.34
C GLY A 28 -4.62 -20.74 5.54
N GLU A 29 -3.54 -20.80 6.32
CA GLU A 29 -2.68 -19.66 6.61
C GLU A 29 -1.63 -19.44 5.53
N PHE A 30 -1.28 -18.18 5.33
CA PHE A 30 -0.11 -17.75 4.58
C PHE A 30 0.72 -16.88 5.53
N VAL A 31 1.83 -17.43 6.04
CA VAL A 31 2.69 -16.80 7.03
C VAL A 31 3.92 -16.25 6.32
N PHE A 32 4.14 -14.94 6.37
CA PHE A 32 5.21 -14.28 5.60
C PHE A 32 6.61 -14.72 6.04
N GLY A 33 6.75 -15.22 7.27
CA GLY A 33 8.01 -15.74 7.81
C GLY A 33 8.22 -17.25 7.60
N ASP A 34 7.23 -17.99 7.09
CA ASP A 34 7.31 -19.44 6.92
C ASP A 34 7.02 -19.85 5.46
N PRO A 35 8.08 -20.12 4.66
CA PRO A 35 7.96 -20.55 3.27
C PRO A 35 7.13 -21.82 3.06
N ALA A 36 7.02 -22.70 4.06
CA ALA A 36 6.23 -23.93 3.94
C ALA A 36 4.73 -23.65 3.76
N THR A 37 4.28 -22.44 4.11
CA THR A 37 2.86 -22.03 4.00
C THR A 37 2.51 -21.36 2.66
N TRP A 38 3.51 -21.05 1.83
CA TRP A 38 3.30 -20.17 0.68
C TRP A 38 2.56 -20.84 -0.47
N ASP A 39 2.66 -22.17 -0.59
CA ASP A 39 2.14 -22.93 -1.74
C ASP A 39 2.72 -22.38 -3.07
N VAL A 40 2.20 -22.84 -4.20
CA VAL A 40 2.65 -22.45 -5.54
C VAL A 40 2.42 -20.96 -5.79
N GLU A 41 3.44 -20.28 -6.34
CA GLU A 41 3.31 -18.90 -6.79
C GLU A 41 2.38 -18.81 -8.00
N GLN A 42 1.45 -17.86 -7.97
CA GLN A 42 0.54 -17.58 -9.08
C GLN A 42 1.26 -16.86 -10.23
N ALA A 43 2.27 -16.04 -9.92
CA ALA A 43 3.15 -15.43 -10.90
C ALA A 43 4.55 -15.21 -10.32
N VAL A 44 5.56 -15.34 -11.18
CA VAL A 44 6.94 -14.97 -10.87
C VAL A 44 7.49 -14.15 -12.03
N THR A 45 8.03 -12.97 -11.73
CA THR A 45 8.73 -12.13 -12.71
C THR A 45 10.17 -11.89 -12.27
N HIS A 46 11.04 -11.72 -13.27
CA HIS A 46 12.45 -11.39 -13.10
C HIS A 46 12.74 -10.15 -13.96
N THR A 47 13.21 -9.08 -13.32
CA THR A 47 13.53 -7.83 -14.01
C THR A 47 14.92 -7.36 -13.61
N ALA A 48 15.79 -7.18 -14.60
CA ALA A 48 17.08 -6.56 -14.38
C ALA A 48 16.91 -5.05 -14.15
N THR A 49 17.56 -4.53 -13.12
CA THR A 49 17.57 -3.09 -12.84
C THR A 49 18.99 -2.61 -12.60
N ARG A 50 19.28 -1.38 -13.01
CA ARG A 50 20.61 -0.77 -12.82
C ARG A 50 20.98 -0.60 -11.34
N LEU A 51 19.99 -0.31 -10.49
CA LEU A 51 20.22 0.07 -9.09
C LEU A 51 20.14 -1.12 -8.12
N TYR A 52 19.38 -2.16 -8.45
CA TYR A 52 19.09 -3.26 -7.53
C TYR A 52 19.53 -4.63 -8.05
N GLY A 53 20.19 -4.67 -9.21
CA GLY A 53 20.53 -5.91 -9.92
C GLY A 53 19.27 -6.64 -10.37
N GLN A 54 19.26 -7.96 -10.25
CA GLN A 54 18.08 -8.78 -10.53
C GLN A 54 17.02 -8.62 -9.44
N VAL A 55 15.83 -8.19 -9.87
CA VAL A 55 14.64 -8.10 -9.04
C VAL A 55 13.75 -9.30 -9.35
N ARG A 56 13.48 -10.13 -8.34
CA ARG A 56 12.53 -11.23 -8.41
C ARG A 56 11.26 -10.86 -7.64
N ALA A 57 10.12 -10.86 -8.33
CA ALA A 57 8.82 -10.66 -7.72
C ALA A 57 8.02 -11.96 -7.79
N GLN A 58 7.56 -12.44 -6.64
CA GLN A 58 6.66 -13.60 -6.51
C GLN A 58 5.30 -13.11 -6.05
N ALA A 59 4.23 -13.61 -6.65
CA ALA A 59 2.87 -13.23 -6.31
C ALA A 59 2.02 -14.44 -5.90
N TRP A 60 1.17 -14.23 -4.89
CA TRP A 60 0.13 -15.16 -4.47
C TRP A 60 -1.19 -14.44 -4.39
N ASP A 61 -2.20 -15.01 -5.05
CA ASP A 61 -3.47 -14.36 -5.24
C ASP A 61 -4.54 -14.78 -4.23
N ARG A 62 -5.60 -13.97 -4.13
CA ARG A 62 -6.79 -14.21 -3.28
C ARG A 62 -6.45 -14.42 -1.80
N LEU A 63 -5.44 -13.74 -1.30
CA LEU A 63 -5.10 -13.72 0.12
C LEU A 63 -5.77 -12.53 0.82
N HIS A 64 -6.21 -12.71 2.06
CA HIS A 64 -6.86 -11.66 2.83
C HIS A 64 -6.38 -11.60 4.29
N PRO A 65 -6.27 -10.39 4.88
CA PRO A 65 -6.05 -10.26 6.30
C PRO A 65 -7.28 -10.73 7.07
N ARG A 66 -7.06 -11.32 8.25
CA ARG A 66 -8.15 -11.54 9.21
C ARG A 66 -8.48 -10.21 9.88
N LEU A 67 -9.59 -9.60 9.46
CA LEU A 67 -10.09 -8.39 10.10
C LEU A 67 -10.61 -8.70 11.50
N THR A 68 -10.42 -7.75 12.40
CA THR A 68 -10.96 -7.75 13.76
C THR A 68 -11.74 -6.45 13.96
N ARG A 69 -12.74 -6.45 14.84
CA ARG A 69 -13.54 -5.26 15.17
C ARG A 69 -12.70 -4.28 16.00
N ARG A 70 -11.84 -3.53 15.32
CA ARG A 70 -10.97 -2.49 15.87
C ARG A 70 -10.73 -1.40 14.83
N ALA A 71 -10.28 -0.23 15.28
CA ALA A 71 -10.03 0.94 14.41
C ALA A 71 -11.24 1.23 13.51
N ALA A 72 -11.08 1.20 12.18
CA ALA A 72 -12.15 1.45 11.23
C ALA A 72 -13.33 0.46 11.28
N TRP A 73 -13.26 -0.60 12.08
CA TRP A 73 -14.27 -1.66 12.19
C TRP A 73 -14.93 -1.76 13.57
N VAL A 74 -14.79 -0.74 14.43
CA VAL A 74 -15.39 -0.76 15.79
C VAL A 74 -16.91 -0.75 15.71
N ASP A 75 -17.48 0.20 14.96
CA ASP A 75 -18.93 0.39 14.84
C ASP A 75 -19.53 -0.37 13.64
N HIS A 76 -18.83 -1.41 13.16
CA HIS A 76 -19.30 -2.21 12.02
C HIS A 76 -20.19 -3.35 12.50
N ASP A 77 -21.51 -3.13 12.39
CA ASP A 77 -22.54 -4.05 12.88
C ASP A 77 -22.68 -5.33 12.03
N GLN A 78 -22.31 -5.26 10.76
CA GLN A 78 -22.40 -6.38 9.82
C GLN A 78 -21.22 -7.36 9.99
N PRO A 79 -21.29 -8.57 9.40
CA PRO A 79 -20.12 -9.43 9.31
C PRO A 79 -18.95 -8.70 8.65
N LEU A 80 -17.75 -8.80 9.24
CA LEU A 80 -16.55 -8.18 8.67
C LEU A 80 -16.31 -8.69 7.24
N PRO A 81 -16.06 -7.83 6.25
CA PRO A 81 -15.86 -8.28 4.89
C PRO A 81 -14.56 -9.09 4.73
N ILE A 82 -14.53 -9.94 3.72
CA ILE A 82 -13.29 -10.55 3.23
C ILE A 82 -12.79 -9.66 2.10
N ILE A 83 -11.64 -9.02 2.30
CA ILE A 83 -11.00 -8.20 1.28
C ILE A 83 -9.84 -9.01 0.72
N ALA A 84 -10.15 -9.79 -0.31
CA ALA A 84 -9.15 -10.57 -1.04
C ALA A 84 -8.24 -9.64 -1.84
N GLY A 85 -6.98 -10.02 -1.95
CA GLY A 85 -6.00 -9.31 -2.75
C GLY A 85 -4.76 -10.16 -3.03
N THR A 86 -3.85 -9.59 -3.80
CA THR A 86 -2.59 -10.24 -4.16
C THR A 86 -1.48 -9.80 -3.21
N VAL A 87 -0.71 -10.77 -2.70
CA VAL A 87 0.55 -10.52 -1.99
C VAL A 87 1.68 -10.63 -2.98
N ILE A 88 2.61 -9.67 -2.96
CA ILE A 88 3.81 -9.68 -3.78
C ILE A 88 5.03 -9.65 -2.85
N ARG A 89 5.90 -10.66 -2.95
CA ARG A 89 7.22 -10.70 -2.32
C ARG A 89 8.26 -10.25 -3.32
N LEU A 90 9.03 -9.22 -2.96
CA LEU A 90 10.10 -8.66 -3.76
C LEU A 90 11.44 -9.00 -3.10
N THR A 91 12.31 -9.66 -3.84
CA THR A 91 13.71 -9.88 -3.47
C THR A 91 14.61 -9.26 -4.52
N VAL A 92 15.66 -8.57 -4.08
CA VAL A 92 16.61 -7.90 -4.97
C VAL A 92 18.02 -8.41 -4.70
N GLU A 93 18.88 -8.33 -5.69
CA GLU A 93 20.26 -8.80 -5.61
C GLU A 93 21.10 -7.90 -4.69
N HIS A 94 20.94 -6.58 -4.78
CA HIS A 94 21.67 -5.66 -3.91
C HIS A 94 20.92 -4.35 -3.67
N LEU A 95 21.28 -3.63 -2.60
CA LEU A 95 20.82 -2.27 -2.34
C LEU A 95 21.92 -1.26 -2.71
N PRO A 96 21.57 -0.08 -3.27
CA PRO A 96 22.53 0.98 -3.54
C PRO A 96 23.32 1.43 -2.30
N SER A 97 22.72 1.30 -1.11
CA SER A 97 23.31 1.71 0.18
C SER A 97 24.18 0.64 0.86
N ARG A 98 24.56 -0.45 0.16
CA ARG A 98 25.36 -1.58 0.68
C ARG A 98 24.76 -2.35 1.87
N GLY A 99 23.48 -2.15 2.19
CA GLY A 99 22.77 -2.95 3.19
C GLY A 99 22.34 -4.33 2.66
N ASP A 100 22.07 -5.26 3.58
CA ASP A 100 21.49 -6.57 3.26
C ASP A 100 20.05 -6.41 2.69
N PRO A 101 19.77 -6.88 1.46
CA PRO A 101 18.47 -6.72 0.82
C PRO A 101 17.41 -7.64 1.45
N LYS A 102 16.81 -7.18 2.55
CA LYS A 102 15.67 -7.88 3.16
C LYS A 102 14.48 -7.93 2.19
N PRO A 103 13.78 -9.07 2.08
CA PRO A 103 12.60 -9.18 1.24
C PRO A 103 11.53 -8.16 1.61
N LEU A 104 10.98 -7.48 0.62
CA LEU A 104 9.87 -6.56 0.78
C LEU A 104 8.56 -7.30 0.47
N TRP A 105 7.55 -7.03 1.29
CA TRP A 105 6.21 -7.54 1.07
C TRP A 105 5.24 -6.42 0.71
N LEU A 106 4.53 -6.57 -0.40
CA LEU A 106 3.48 -5.69 -0.85
C LEU A 106 2.13 -6.40 -0.81
N TRP A 107 1.06 -5.64 -0.61
CA TRP A 107 -0.30 -6.12 -0.74
C TRP A 107 -1.06 -5.19 -1.66
N TRP A 108 -1.77 -5.78 -2.62
CA TRP A 108 -2.58 -5.10 -3.60
C TRP A 108 -4.02 -5.59 -3.47
N SER A 109 -4.99 -4.67 -3.46
CA SER A 109 -6.39 -4.99 -3.16
C SER A 109 -7.16 -5.62 -4.32
N LYS A 110 -6.53 -5.81 -5.48
CA LYS A 110 -7.12 -6.55 -6.60
C LYS A 110 -6.68 -8.01 -6.56
N VAL A 111 -7.48 -8.85 -7.21
CA VAL A 111 -7.20 -10.26 -7.46
C VAL A 111 -6.95 -10.49 -8.95
N ASP A 112 -6.55 -11.70 -9.30
CA ASP A 112 -6.25 -12.14 -10.67
C ASP A 112 -5.12 -11.30 -11.31
N ALA A 113 -4.11 -10.95 -10.52
CA ALA A 113 -2.99 -10.13 -10.95
C ALA A 113 -2.21 -10.76 -12.11
N THR A 114 -2.05 -10.04 -13.21
CA THR A 114 -1.15 -10.48 -14.28
C THR A 114 0.31 -10.23 -13.90
N THR A 115 1.26 -10.85 -14.62
CA THR A 115 2.70 -10.54 -14.47
C THR A 115 2.98 -9.04 -14.65
N ALA A 116 2.31 -8.39 -15.60
CA ALA A 116 2.42 -6.95 -15.83
C ALA A 116 1.89 -6.12 -14.64
N ASP A 117 0.82 -6.57 -13.98
CA ASP A 117 0.32 -5.92 -12.77
C ASP A 117 1.30 -6.06 -11.61
N VAL A 118 1.87 -7.26 -11.42
CA VAL A 118 2.91 -7.52 -10.41
C VAL A 118 4.10 -6.59 -10.62
N ASP A 119 4.56 -6.45 -11.86
CA ASP A 119 5.67 -5.56 -12.19
C ASP A 119 5.34 -4.09 -11.94
N ARG A 120 4.15 -3.66 -12.34
CA ARG A 120 3.67 -2.29 -12.10
C ARG A 120 3.58 -1.99 -10.61
N CYS A 121 3.09 -2.92 -9.79
CA CYS A 121 2.94 -2.74 -8.35
C CYS A 121 4.28 -2.47 -7.65
N TRP A 122 5.33 -3.27 -7.92
CA TRP A 122 6.62 -3.05 -7.27
C TRP A 122 7.35 -1.84 -7.85
N GLN A 123 7.26 -1.57 -9.15
CA GLN A 123 7.85 -0.38 -9.75
C GLN A 123 7.24 0.92 -9.19
N ALA A 124 5.91 0.95 -9.06
CA ALA A 124 5.22 2.08 -8.43
C ALA A 124 5.66 2.26 -6.96
N PHE A 125 5.89 1.16 -6.25
CA PHE A 125 6.39 1.21 -4.88
C PHE A 125 7.81 1.78 -4.78
N LEU A 126 8.73 1.40 -5.67
CA LEU A 126 10.08 1.96 -5.68
C LEU A 126 10.07 3.45 -6.03
N ARG A 127 9.24 3.88 -6.99
CA ARG A 127 9.08 5.30 -7.33
C ARG A 127 8.54 6.15 -6.19
N ARG A 128 7.79 5.56 -5.25
CA ARG A 128 7.36 6.27 -4.03
C ARG A 128 8.56 6.67 -3.17
N PHE A 129 9.60 5.84 -3.10
CA PHE A 129 10.84 6.22 -2.44
C PHE A 129 11.60 7.30 -3.20
N ASP A 130 11.58 7.27 -4.53
CA ASP A 130 12.22 8.33 -5.35
C ASP A 130 11.57 9.69 -5.12
N ILE A 131 10.26 9.75 -4.85
CA ILE A 131 9.58 11.01 -4.49
C ILE A 131 10.14 11.58 -3.18
N GLU A 132 10.41 10.73 -2.18
CA GLU A 132 11.04 11.17 -0.92
C GLU A 132 12.46 11.70 -1.15
N HIS A 133 13.25 11.03 -1.98
CA HIS A 133 14.59 11.50 -2.36
C HIS A 133 14.53 12.79 -3.18
N THR A 134 13.52 12.95 -4.04
CA THR A 134 13.29 14.19 -4.80
C THR A 134 12.90 15.33 -3.86
N PHE A 135 12.00 15.10 -2.90
CA PHE A 135 11.68 16.10 -1.88
C PHE A 135 12.88 16.44 -0.98
N ARG A 136 13.74 15.46 -0.68
CA ARG A 136 14.99 15.68 0.06
C ARG A 136 15.99 16.51 -0.75
N LEU A 137 16.18 16.20 -2.02
CA LEU A 137 17.02 16.97 -2.96
C LEU A 137 16.52 18.42 -3.10
N LEU A 138 15.21 18.60 -3.29
CA LEU A 138 14.58 19.92 -3.39
C LEU A 138 14.79 20.75 -2.12
N LYS A 139 14.64 20.14 -0.93
CA LYS A 139 14.78 20.86 0.34
C LYS A 139 16.23 21.09 0.77
N GLN A 140 17.12 20.12 0.55
CA GLN A 140 18.48 20.12 1.09
C GLN A 140 19.53 20.65 0.11
N THR A 141 19.39 20.36 -1.19
CA THR A 141 20.40 20.73 -2.21
C THR A 141 20.01 22.00 -2.95
N LEU A 142 18.72 22.20 -3.23
CA LEU A 142 18.22 23.41 -3.90
C LEU A 142 17.78 24.51 -2.93
N GLY A 143 17.91 24.28 -1.61
CA GLY A 143 17.69 25.32 -0.59
C GLY A 143 16.26 25.87 -0.53
N TRP A 144 15.26 25.18 -1.09
CA TRP A 144 13.88 25.66 -1.19
C TRP A 144 13.14 25.82 0.15
N THR A 145 13.81 25.54 1.28
CA THR A 145 13.34 25.83 2.64
C THR A 145 13.98 27.08 3.27
N ALA A 146 14.61 27.97 2.50
CA ALA A 146 15.06 29.27 3.00
C ALA A 146 14.01 30.37 2.71
N PRO A 147 13.07 30.68 3.64
CA PRO A 147 12.28 31.89 3.53
C PRO A 147 13.16 33.08 3.95
N GLN A 148 13.60 33.91 3.00
CA GLN A 148 13.88 35.32 3.28
C GLN A 148 12.70 36.17 2.79
N LEU A 149 11.56 35.99 3.45
CA LEU A 149 10.50 36.99 3.44
C LEU A 149 10.44 37.59 4.83
N ARG A 150 11.12 38.73 5.00
CA ARG A 150 10.87 39.65 6.10
C ARG A 150 9.47 40.24 5.87
N GLU A 151 8.44 39.55 6.37
CA GLU A 151 7.14 40.06 6.86
C GLU A 151 6.05 38.98 6.76
N PRO A 152 5.54 38.46 7.90
CA PRO A 152 4.53 37.38 7.92
C PRO A 152 3.12 37.79 7.46
N ALA A 153 2.87 39.08 7.19
CA ALA A 153 1.52 39.61 6.99
C ALA A 153 1.02 39.60 5.51
N ALA A 154 1.87 39.25 4.54
CA ALA A 154 1.55 39.36 3.12
C ALA A 154 0.88 38.12 2.48
N THR A 155 0.69 37.01 3.21
CA THR A 155 0.27 35.74 2.58
C THR A 155 -1.25 35.52 2.51
N ALA A 156 -2.07 36.49 2.91
CA ALA A 156 -3.53 36.36 2.81
C ALA A 156 -4.19 37.63 2.28
N ARG A 157 -4.11 37.88 0.98
CA ARG A 157 -4.96 38.88 0.33
C ARG A 157 -5.17 38.61 -1.17
N THR A 158 -6.23 37.86 -1.50
CA THR A 158 -6.92 38.02 -2.77
C THR A 158 -8.44 38.03 -2.55
N SER A 159 -8.92 39.26 -2.34
CA SER A 159 -10.21 39.84 -2.75
C SER A 159 -11.48 38.98 -2.75
N ARG A 160 -12.33 39.17 -1.73
CA ARG A 160 -13.77 39.38 -1.93
C ARG A 160 -14.05 40.88 -1.94
N PRO A 161 -14.79 41.45 -2.90
CA PRO A 161 -15.24 42.84 -2.81
C PRO A 161 -16.37 42.96 -1.77
N LYS A 162 -16.26 43.96 -0.89
CA LYS A 162 -17.37 44.42 -0.02
C LYS A 162 -18.35 45.24 -0.87
N PRO A 163 -19.67 45.01 -0.80
CA PRO A 163 -20.62 46.02 -1.24
C PRO A 163 -20.61 47.19 -0.26
N GLY A 164 -20.47 48.41 -0.80
CA GLY A 164 -20.45 49.65 -0.05
C GLY A 164 -21.81 49.96 0.60
N ARG A 165 -21.75 50.54 1.80
CA ARG A 165 -22.86 51.27 2.40
C ARG A 165 -22.97 52.62 1.68
N ALA A 166 -24.06 52.84 0.96
CA ALA A 166 -24.57 54.19 0.73
C ALA A 166 -25.66 54.44 1.79
N ALA A 167 -25.52 55.53 2.53
CA ALA A 167 -26.59 56.10 3.31
C ALA A 167 -26.93 57.46 2.72
N VAL A 168 -28.22 57.80 2.80
CA VAL A 168 -28.81 59.15 2.97
C VAL A 168 -29.65 59.69 1.79
N LEU A 169 -30.95 59.84 2.13
CA LEU A 169 -32.01 60.83 1.76
C LEU A 169 -32.73 60.79 0.40
N GLU A 170 -33.99 60.35 0.43
CA GLU A 170 -35.26 61.15 0.36
C GLU A 170 -36.34 60.27 1.05
N GLN A 171 -37.28 60.70 1.89
CA GLN A 171 -37.90 61.99 2.25
C GLN A 171 -38.09 62.05 3.78
#